data_AF-A0A7V9UTY7-F1
#
_entry.id   AF-A0A7V9UTY7-F1
#
_cell.length_a   1.000
_cell.length_b   1.000
_cell.length_c   1.000
_cell.angle_alpha   90.00
_cell.angle_beta   90.00
_cell.angle_gamma   90.00
#
_symmetry.space_group_name_H-M   'P 1'
#
loop_
_entity.id
_entity.type
_entity.pdbx_description
1 polymer ?
#
loop_
_entity_poly.entity_id
_entity_poly.type
_entity_poly.pdbx_seq_one_letter_code
_entity_poly.pdbx_strand_id
1 'polypeptide(L)'
;MKRIQLFLFLFFFTVFLTVVNIYAQTPKTTPVKQCNALYAQQLVEQQATESKSNTETDKRINILIKVADFLWIMDEDSARGYFAEAFQFARDKSREKEIEKPTGSPFLGVQKTNYPFKVIRAVAKRDADWAKKLTETALKDSEEIRKEESEKANPFEKDRDVQEALGLANSLAEQNPAAALYFFRRAMRFPLHRNWYFTLYQIATKNPQLAEQIYPELLNNYANADVSRLLYLSAYPFANDRIFGVEKYQMGTLIPKNLSPNLNFQKQFLMVLLRRVNTLSPENANVKTNSNLPESAYAFMALNELEPIVLQQFPEMKEIFLQAKTTAVSLTSPETQESIKKREDSQKNFSNSFAERLKDIEKSDEEGKLTDLQIVNLATAAKKEEEFAMAETWLDKIKEEKVREDTKNYFYFSRSKLATKEKRYEEARKFAEKVPKIEHRAVLYFDVAEAKLKAPATKLDSLDSLSEVYKMAQKAPDSVEKAQVLLGLAYMYEKIDHFNALDAVSNSIKTANKLENPNLFTDFMMQQIVSKDFGIFIGYSVPGFDISQTFGELSKNDFQGAVTQAGSFTDKYLRTLAVLAAVDGCAKTIVKAKPKTVK
;
A
#
# COMPACT_ATOMS: atom_id res chain seq x y z
N MET A 1 38.72 54.17 78.50
CA MET A 1 39.56 53.79 77.35
C MET A 1 38.98 54.43 76.09
N LYS A 2 39.84 55.20 75.39
CA LYS A 2 39.81 55.72 73.99
C LYS A 2 38.47 55.73 73.24
N ARG A 3 37.87 56.91 72.95
CA ARG A 3 38.12 57.87 71.82
C ARG A 3 37.52 57.38 70.48
N ILE A 4 36.96 58.15 69.53
CA ILE A 4 36.52 59.56 69.30
C ILE A 4 35.90 59.55 67.86
N GLN A 5 34.88 60.40 67.60
CA GLN A 5 34.42 61.13 66.37
C GLN A 5 34.60 60.53 64.94
N LEU A 6 33.57 60.50 64.07
CA LEU A 6 32.87 61.56 63.30
C LEU A 6 33.61 62.07 62.02
N PHE A 7 32.84 62.23 60.93
CA PHE A 7 33.09 62.83 59.59
C PHE A 7 33.60 61.91 58.46
N LEU A 8 32.86 61.64 57.35
CA LEU A 8 32.32 62.43 56.22
C LEU A 8 33.31 62.66 55.04
N PHE A 9 32.95 62.10 53.86
CA PHE A 9 33.16 62.60 52.48
C PHE A 9 34.58 62.66 51.84
N LEU A 10 34.86 61.83 50.82
CA LEU A 10 34.96 62.17 49.36
C LEU A 10 35.72 61.09 48.55
N PHE A 11 35.09 60.65 47.44
CA PHE A 11 35.67 60.33 46.11
C PHE A 11 36.99 59.52 45.96
N PHE A 12 36.92 58.32 45.36
CA PHE A 12 37.31 58.10 43.94
C PHE A 12 37.16 56.62 43.53
N PHE A 13 36.35 56.41 42.48
CA PHE A 13 36.48 55.45 41.38
C PHE A 13 37.62 54.40 41.45
N THR A 14 37.28 53.11 41.44
CA THR A 14 37.82 52.18 40.42
C THR A 14 36.99 50.89 40.32
N VAL A 15 36.46 50.71 39.12
CA VAL A 15 35.72 49.55 38.62
C VAL A 15 36.73 48.46 38.26
N PHE A 16 36.55 47.23 38.75
CA PHE A 16 37.02 46.02 38.08
C PHE A 16 36.01 44.88 38.31
N LEU A 17 35.06 44.78 37.38
CA LEU A 17 34.21 43.61 37.18
C LEU A 17 35.01 42.56 36.42
N THR A 18 35.47 41.50 37.09
CA THR A 18 35.92 40.28 36.43
C THR A 18 34.73 39.37 36.16
N VAL A 19 34.11 39.56 34.99
CA VAL A 19 33.21 38.56 34.40
C VAL A 19 34.08 37.43 33.85
N VAL A 20 34.16 36.33 34.58
CA VAL A 20 34.76 35.09 34.06
C VAL A 20 33.74 34.46 33.12
N ASN A 21 33.93 34.69 31.81
CA ASN A 21 33.27 33.92 30.76
C ASN A 21 33.78 32.48 30.82
N ILE A 22 33.03 31.60 31.49
CA ILE A 22 33.15 30.15 31.34
C ILE A 22 32.49 29.81 29.99
N TYR A 23 33.24 29.99 28.91
CA TYR A 23 32.94 29.27 27.67
C TYR A 23 33.25 27.79 27.95
N ALA A 24 32.21 27.02 28.23
CA ALA A 24 32.27 25.57 28.11
C ALA A 24 32.65 25.23 26.66
N GLN A 25 33.94 24.98 26.43
CA GLN A 25 34.39 24.30 25.23
C GLN A 25 33.86 22.87 25.34
N THR A 26 32.71 22.61 24.72
CA THR A 26 32.29 21.23 24.42
C THR A 26 33.42 20.61 23.60
N PRO A 27 34.13 19.60 24.11
CA PRO A 27 35.15 18.94 23.32
C PRO A 27 34.46 18.39 22.08
N LYS A 28 34.92 18.82 20.90
CA LYS A 28 34.62 18.15 19.63
C LYS A 28 35.29 16.78 19.68
N THR A 29 34.74 15.85 20.45
CA THR A 29 35.03 14.43 20.31
C THR A 29 34.62 14.07 18.89
N THR A 30 35.62 13.81 18.05
CA THR A 30 35.38 13.19 16.75
C THR A 30 34.60 11.91 17.04
N PRO A 31 33.36 11.76 16.54
CA PRO A 31 32.56 10.58 16.85
C PRO A 31 33.36 9.39 16.35
N VAL A 32 33.75 8.51 17.28
CA VAL A 32 34.24 7.18 16.92
C VAL A 32 33.18 6.62 15.99
N LYS A 33 33.54 6.21 14.76
CA LYS A 33 32.60 5.51 13.88
C LYS A 33 32.26 4.18 14.57
N GLN A 34 31.25 4.21 15.45
CA GLN A 34 30.82 3.08 16.27
C GLN A 34 30.31 1.93 15.42
N CYS A 35 29.96 2.21 14.16
CA CYS A 35 29.55 1.20 13.22
C CYS A 35 30.58 1.01 12.10
N ASN A 36 31.03 -0.23 11.93
CA ASN A 36 31.90 -0.68 10.85
C ASN A 36 31.28 -1.93 10.18
N ALA A 37 31.73 -2.25 8.96
CA ALA A 37 31.14 -3.31 8.15
C ALA A 37 31.20 -4.70 8.83
N LEU A 38 32.30 -5.02 9.51
CA LEU A 38 32.46 -6.31 10.19
C LEU A 38 31.49 -6.44 11.37
N TYR A 39 31.35 -5.40 12.18
CA TYR A 39 30.42 -5.40 13.31
C TYR A 39 28.95 -5.46 12.83
N ALA A 40 28.63 -4.73 11.78
CA ALA A 40 27.31 -4.77 11.14
C ALA A 40 26.98 -6.19 10.62
N GLN A 41 27.93 -6.86 9.95
CA GLN A 41 27.79 -8.24 9.52
C GLN A 41 27.57 -9.20 10.70
N GLN A 42 28.39 -9.08 11.75
CA GLN A 42 28.25 -9.92 12.96
C GLN A 42 26.87 -9.77 13.62
N LEU A 43 26.35 -8.55 13.72
CA LEU A 43 25.01 -8.32 14.28
C LEU A 43 23.92 -8.97 13.42
N VAL A 44 24.05 -8.92 12.10
CA VAL A 44 23.08 -9.53 11.17
C VAL A 44 23.11 -11.06 11.25
N GLU A 45 24.29 -11.66 11.33
CA GLU A 45 24.46 -13.11 11.53
C GLU A 45 23.94 -13.56 12.91
N GLN A 46 24.15 -12.74 13.94
CA GLN A 46 23.57 -12.96 15.27
C GLN A 46 22.03 -12.96 15.19
N GLN A 47 21.43 -11.98 14.50
CA GLN A 47 19.98 -11.93 14.31
C GLN A 47 19.45 -13.17 13.55
N ALA A 48 20.19 -13.66 12.56
CA ALA A 48 19.84 -14.90 11.86
C ALA A 48 19.85 -16.10 12.81
N THR A 49 20.85 -16.19 13.70
CA THR A 49 20.97 -17.25 14.70
C THR A 49 19.85 -17.18 15.74
N GLU A 50 19.56 -15.98 16.27
CA GLU A 50 18.47 -15.77 17.23
C GLU A 50 17.10 -16.10 16.63
N SER A 51 16.90 -15.87 15.33
CA SER A 51 15.65 -16.17 14.63
C SER A 51 15.28 -17.66 14.66
N LYS A 52 16.25 -18.55 14.87
CA LYS A 52 16.00 -19.99 15.04
C LYS A 52 15.15 -20.31 16.28
N SER A 53 15.12 -19.40 17.26
CA SER A 53 14.28 -19.50 18.46
C SER A 53 12.87 -18.92 18.29
N ASN A 54 12.52 -18.43 17.10
CA ASN A 54 11.19 -17.96 16.79
C ASN A 54 10.32 -19.13 16.34
N THR A 55 9.22 -19.38 17.05
CA THR A 55 8.29 -20.47 16.78
C THR A 55 7.37 -20.18 15.58
N GLU A 56 7.22 -18.92 15.20
CA GLU A 56 6.40 -18.52 14.06
C GLU A 56 7.22 -18.55 12.76
N THR A 57 6.97 -19.57 11.94
CA THR A 57 7.72 -19.83 10.70
C THR A 57 7.70 -18.65 9.72
N ASP A 58 6.60 -17.91 9.63
CA ASP A 58 6.48 -16.73 8.75
C ASP A 58 7.33 -15.53 9.20
N LYS A 59 7.41 -15.30 10.51
CA LYS A 59 8.32 -14.31 11.10
C LYS A 59 9.78 -14.69 10.81
N ARG A 60 10.13 -15.98 10.93
CA ARG A 60 11.48 -16.49 10.59
C ARG A 60 11.82 -16.33 9.11
N ILE A 61 10.92 -16.66 8.19
CA ILE A 61 11.10 -16.46 6.74
C ILE A 61 11.42 -14.99 6.43
N ASN A 62 10.69 -14.06 7.06
CA ASN A 62 10.92 -12.62 6.85
C ASN A 62 12.28 -12.15 7.35
N ILE A 63 12.72 -12.64 8.51
CA ILE A 63 14.05 -12.33 9.05
C ILE A 63 15.14 -12.83 8.09
N LEU A 64 15.06 -14.09 7.67
CA LEU A 64 16.06 -14.70 6.78
C LEU A 64 16.16 -13.96 5.43
N ILE A 65 15.02 -13.54 4.85
CA ILE A 65 15.02 -12.69 3.64
C ILE A 65 15.80 -11.40 3.89
N LYS A 66 15.58 -10.72 5.02
CA LYS A 66 16.24 -9.44 5.33
C LYS A 66 17.73 -9.61 5.60
N VAL A 67 18.11 -10.66 6.32
CA VAL A 67 19.50 -11.05 6.56
C VAL A 67 20.20 -11.31 5.22
N ALA A 68 19.62 -12.14 4.36
CA ALA A 68 20.19 -12.48 3.07
C ALA A 68 20.33 -11.25 2.15
N ASP A 69 19.30 -10.38 2.12
CA ASP A 69 19.33 -9.15 1.32
C ASP A 69 20.43 -8.18 1.76
N PHE A 70 20.70 -8.10 3.06
CA PHE A 70 21.80 -7.31 3.61
C PHE A 70 23.16 -7.94 3.26
N LEU A 71 23.32 -9.24 3.52
CA LEU A 71 24.59 -9.94 3.32
C LEU A 71 24.98 -10.08 1.85
N TRP A 72 24.04 -9.96 0.90
CA TRP A 72 24.32 -10.16 -0.53
C TRP A 72 25.56 -9.39 -1.05
N ILE A 73 25.82 -8.18 -0.54
CA ILE A 73 26.94 -7.34 -0.98
C ILE A 73 28.23 -7.61 -0.17
N MET A 74 28.12 -8.23 1.01
CA MET A 74 29.23 -8.45 1.94
C MET A 74 29.75 -9.90 1.92
N ASP A 75 28.83 -10.86 1.86
CA ASP A 75 29.06 -12.29 1.83
C ASP A 75 27.92 -12.95 1.04
N GLU A 76 28.13 -13.08 -0.28
CA GLU A 76 27.14 -13.64 -1.19
C GLU A 76 26.84 -15.10 -0.88
N ASP A 77 27.82 -15.88 -0.45
CA ASP A 77 27.66 -17.31 -0.16
C ASP A 77 26.73 -17.50 1.05
N SER A 78 26.96 -16.76 2.14
CA SER A 78 26.06 -16.75 3.29
C SER A 78 24.66 -16.24 2.93
N ALA A 79 24.57 -15.19 2.10
CA ALA A 79 23.28 -14.68 1.62
C ALA A 79 22.49 -15.73 0.83
N ARG A 80 23.15 -16.45 -0.08
CA ARG A 80 22.56 -17.58 -0.82
C ARG A 80 22.10 -18.68 0.14
N GLY A 81 22.90 -18.99 1.17
CA GLY A 81 22.52 -19.94 2.23
C GLY A 81 21.22 -19.55 2.93
N TYR A 82 21.10 -18.31 3.40
CA TYR A 82 19.91 -17.82 4.08
C TYR A 82 18.68 -17.71 3.17
N PHE A 83 18.84 -17.33 1.90
CA PHE A 83 17.74 -17.37 0.93
C PHE A 83 17.25 -18.80 0.66
N ALA A 84 18.16 -19.77 0.54
CA ALA A 84 17.80 -21.17 0.37
C ALA A 84 17.07 -21.72 1.61
N GLU A 85 17.55 -21.41 2.81
CA GLU A 85 16.88 -21.77 4.07
C GLU A 85 15.49 -21.14 4.17
N ALA A 86 15.35 -19.84 3.86
CA ALA A 86 14.06 -19.15 3.84
C ALA A 86 13.07 -19.78 2.85
N PHE A 87 13.55 -20.15 1.66
CA PHE A 87 12.73 -20.80 0.64
C PHE A 87 12.25 -22.18 1.10
N GLN A 88 13.12 -22.95 1.76
CA GLN A 88 12.74 -24.27 2.28
C GLN A 88 11.65 -24.14 3.36
N PHE A 89 11.81 -23.24 4.34
CA PHE A 89 10.75 -22.99 5.33
C PHE A 89 9.43 -22.52 4.70
N ALA A 90 9.52 -21.69 3.67
CA ALA A 90 8.36 -21.21 2.95
C ALA A 90 7.60 -22.34 2.23
N ARG A 91 8.32 -23.32 1.68
CA ARG A 91 7.73 -24.53 1.08
C ARG A 91 7.08 -25.41 2.13
N ASP A 92 7.77 -25.65 3.24
CA ASP A 92 7.28 -26.49 4.33
C ASP A 92 5.99 -25.90 4.92
N LYS A 93 5.97 -24.60 5.23
CA LYS A 93 4.76 -23.88 5.67
C LYS A 93 3.61 -23.94 4.68
N SER A 94 3.89 -23.97 3.37
CA SER A 94 2.84 -24.07 2.35
C SER A 94 2.18 -25.45 2.28
N ARG A 95 2.86 -26.49 2.80
CA ARG A 95 2.36 -27.87 2.87
C ARG A 95 1.66 -28.17 4.21
N GLU A 96 1.81 -27.29 5.20
CA GLU A 96 1.11 -27.40 6.48
C GLU A 96 -0.40 -27.15 6.29
N LYS A 97 -1.22 -28.12 6.70
CA LYS A 97 -2.70 -28.05 6.66
C LYS A 97 -3.28 -27.21 7.80
N GLU A 98 -2.62 -26.11 8.18
CA GLU A 98 -3.15 -25.24 9.22
C GLU A 98 -4.45 -24.58 8.75
N ILE A 99 -5.51 -24.84 9.51
CA ILE A 99 -6.76 -24.09 9.47
C ILE A 99 -6.46 -22.73 10.09
N GLU A 100 -5.91 -21.81 9.31
CA GLU A 100 -5.89 -20.40 9.69
C GLU A 100 -7.34 -19.97 9.88
N LYS A 101 -7.75 -19.77 11.14
CA LYS A 101 -9.03 -19.14 11.43
C LYS A 101 -8.96 -17.75 10.79
N PRO A 102 -9.92 -17.36 9.91
CA PRO A 102 -9.92 -16.03 9.35
C PRO A 102 -10.05 -15.02 10.50
N THR A 103 -8.94 -14.42 10.89
CA THR A 103 -8.89 -13.30 11.82
C THR A 103 -9.29 -12.05 11.03
N GLY A 104 -10.58 -11.92 10.71
CA GLY A 104 -11.07 -10.81 9.91
C GLY A 104 -12.54 -10.94 9.53
N SER A 105 -13.17 -9.79 9.28
CA SER A 105 -14.54 -9.69 8.78
C SER A 105 -14.72 -10.56 7.51
N PRO A 106 -15.82 -11.32 7.38
CA PRO A 106 -16.08 -12.19 6.22
C PRO A 106 -16.14 -11.46 4.88
N PHE A 107 -16.19 -10.12 4.89
CA PHE A 107 -16.20 -9.26 3.70
C PHE A 107 -14.82 -9.05 3.06
N LEU A 108 -13.72 -9.32 3.78
CA LEU A 108 -12.36 -9.24 3.24
C LEU A 108 -11.68 -10.58 3.49
N GLY A 109 -11.74 -11.48 2.49
CA GLY A 109 -10.92 -12.68 2.53
C GLY A 109 -9.47 -12.29 2.77
N VAL A 110 -8.89 -12.70 3.90
CA VAL A 110 -7.47 -12.50 4.17
C VAL A 110 -6.72 -13.31 3.12
N GLN A 111 -6.07 -12.63 2.17
CA GLN A 111 -5.30 -13.31 1.15
C GLN A 111 -4.12 -14.00 1.82
N LYS A 112 -4.16 -15.34 1.92
CA LYS A 112 -3.07 -16.13 2.50
C LYS A 112 -1.77 -15.83 1.75
N THR A 113 -0.76 -15.35 2.48
CA THR A 113 0.53 -14.95 1.90
C THR A 113 1.20 -16.16 1.25
N ASN A 114 1.61 -16.04 -0.01
CA ASN A 114 2.42 -17.06 -0.67
C ASN A 114 3.90 -16.88 -0.30
N TYR A 115 4.33 -17.54 0.79
CA TYR A 115 5.69 -17.41 1.29
C TYR A 115 6.78 -17.79 0.27
N PRO A 116 6.64 -18.89 -0.53
CA PRO A 116 7.61 -19.21 -1.56
C PRO A 116 7.83 -18.05 -2.53
N PHE A 117 6.76 -17.44 -3.03
CA PHE A 117 6.85 -16.29 -3.95
C PHE A 117 7.38 -15.02 -3.28
N LYS A 118 7.17 -14.86 -1.97
CA LYS A 118 7.81 -13.78 -1.18
C LYS A 118 9.33 -13.90 -1.20
N VAL A 119 9.86 -15.11 -1.00
CA VAL A 119 11.32 -15.37 -1.06
C VAL A 119 11.85 -15.23 -2.48
N ILE A 120 11.16 -15.80 -3.47
CA ILE A 120 11.52 -15.68 -4.89
C ILE A 120 11.64 -14.21 -5.30
N ARG A 121 10.71 -13.35 -4.89
CA ARG A 121 10.74 -11.91 -5.19
C ARG A 121 11.96 -11.22 -4.57
N ALA A 122 12.41 -11.65 -3.40
CA ALA A 122 13.65 -11.14 -2.81
C ALA A 122 14.87 -11.62 -3.60
N VAL A 123 14.94 -12.91 -3.94
CA VAL A 123 16.01 -13.49 -4.76
C VAL A 123 16.09 -12.84 -6.14
N ALA A 124 14.95 -12.58 -6.78
CA ALA A 124 14.92 -12.06 -8.16
C ALA A 124 15.55 -10.66 -8.32
N LYS A 125 15.61 -9.87 -7.25
CA LYS A 125 16.32 -8.58 -7.23
C LYS A 125 17.85 -8.74 -7.28
N ARG A 126 18.34 -9.95 -6.99
CA ARG A 126 19.75 -10.27 -6.79
C ARG A 126 20.27 -11.23 -7.86
N ASP A 127 19.50 -12.27 -8.15
CA ASP A 127 19.81 -13.33 -9.11
C ASP A 127 18.52 -13.81 -9.80
N ALA A 128 18.25 -13.25 -10.98
CA ALA A 128 17.03 -13.55 -11.73
C ALA A 128 16.98 -15.00 -12.23
N ASP A 129 18.12 -15.60 -12.57
CA ASP A 129 18.16 -16.98 -13.09
C ASP A 129 17.94 -17.99 -11.97
N TRP A 130 18.45 -17.72 -10.77
CA TRP A 130 18.10 -18.50 -9.60
C TRP A 130 16.61 -18.37 -9.26
N ALA A 131 16.06 -17.15 -9.27
CA ALA A 131 14.63 -16.94 -9.05
C ALA A 131 13.75 -17.73 -10.03
N LYS A 132 14.13 -17.83 -11.32
CA LYS A 132 13.43 -18.68 -12.30
C LYS A 132 13.35 -20.14 -11.85
N LYS A 133 14.49 -20.71 -11.40
CA LYS A 133 14.55 -22.10 -10.90
C LYS A 133 13.67 -22.31 -9.67
N LEU A 134 13.68 -21.35 -8.75
CA LEU A 134 12.85 -21.39 -7.55
C LEU A 134 11.35 -21.27 -7.90
N THR A 135 10.97 -20.44 -8.87
CA THR A 135 9.59 -20.35 -9.36
C THR A 135 9.11 -21.65 -9.96
N GLU A 136 9.90 -22.34 -10.79
CA GLU A 136 9.50 -23.63 -11.33
C GLU A 136 9.29 -24.67 -10.22
N THR A 137 10.12 -24.64 -9.17
CA THR A 137 9.98 -25.51 -8.01
C THR A 137 8.68 -25.21 -7.25
N ALA A 138 8.43 -23.94 -6.93
CA ALA A 138 7.23 -23.51 -6.20
C ALA A 138 5.92 -23.80 -6.96
N LEU A 139 5.91 -23.60 -8.28
CA LEU A 139 4.74 -23.92 -9.11
C LEU A 139 4.48 -25.42 -9.16
N LYS A 140 5.53 -26.25 -9.22
CA LYS A 140 5.39 -27.70 -9.15
C LYS A 140 4.81 -28.13 -7.81
N ASP A 141 5.30 -27.57 -6.70
CA ASP A 141 4.73 -27.83 -5.37
C ASP A 141 3.26 -27.42 -5.28
N SER A 142 2.89 -26.23 -5.79
CA SER A 142 1.49 -25.78 -5.84
C SER A 142 0.60 -26.71 -6.67
N GLU A 143 1.11 -27.27 -7.78
CA GLU A 143 0.39 -28.27 -8.57
C GLU A 143 0.20 -29.59 -7.82
N GLU A 144 1.22 -30.06 -7.09
CA GLU A 144 1.14 -31.28 -6.26
C GLU A 144 0.12 -31.11 -5.13
N ILE A 145 0.20 -30.01 -4.37
CA ILE A 145 -0.74 -29.69 -3.28
C ILE A 145 -2.18 -29.64 -3.80
N ARG A 146 -2.43 -28.98 -4.94
CA ARG A 146 -3.77 -28.91 -5.54
C ARG A 146 -4.32 -30.27 -5.97
N LYS A 147 -3.47 -31.19 -6.43
CA LYS A 147 -3.89 -32.56 -6.77
C LYS A 147 -4.28 -33.35 -5.53
N GLU A 148 -3.60 -33.12 -4.41
CA GLU A 148 -3.87 -33.79 -3.13
C GLU A 148 -5.12 -33.26 -2.41
N GLU A 149 -5.48 -31.98 -2.59
CA GLU A 149 -6.58 -31.34 -1.85
C GLU A 149 -8.01 -31.58 -2.42
N SER A 150 -8.15 -32.27 -3.57
CA SER A 150 -9.42 -32.53 -4.28
C SER A 150 -10.22 -31.27 -4.69
N GLU A 151 -11.24 -31.44 -5.55
CA GLU A 151 -12.00 -30.39 -6.27
C GLU A 151 -12.64 -29.27 -5.42
N LYS A 152 -12.61 -29.37 -4.08
CA LYS A 152 -13.14 -28.38 -3.13
C LYS A 152 -12.20 -27.19 -2.87
N ALA A 153 -11.01 -27.16 -3.46
CA ALA A 153 -10.09 -26.04 -3.36
C ALA A 153 -10.75 -24.72 -3.79
N ASN A 154 -10.57 -23.69 -2.98
CA ASN A 154 -11.21 -22.39 -3.18
C ASN A 154 -10.81 -21.83 -4.57
N PRO A 155 -11.76 -21.40 -5.42
CA PRO A 155 -11.43 -20.76 -6.70
C PRO A 155 -10.41 -19.62 -6.57
N PHE A 156 -10.42 -18.87 -5.46
CA PHE A 156 -9.44 -17.81 -5.19
C PHE A 156 -7.99 -18.33 -5.02
N GLU A 157 -7.80 -19.58 -4.59
CA GLU A 157 -6.46 -20.19 -4.47
C GLU A 157 -5.92 -20.63 -5.83
N LYS A 158 -6.79 -20.99 -6.78
CA LYS A 158 -6.40 -21.40 -8.14
C LYS A 158 -5.74 -20.25 -8.91
N ASP A 159 -6.13 -19.02 -8.62
CA ASP A 159 -5.65 -17.81 -9.29
C ASP A 159 -4.43 -17.16 -8.60
N ARG A 160 -4.05 -17.64 -7.40
CA ARG A 160 -2.98 -17.04 -6.58
C ARG A 160 -1.62 -17.11 -7.27
N ASP A 161 -1.26 -18.25 -7.85
CA ASP A 161 0.04 -18.42 -8.51
C ASP A 161 0.21 -17.47 -9.70
N VAL A 162 -0.88 -17.22 -10.44
CA VAL A 162 -0.90 -16.25 -11.54
C VAL A 162 -0.65 -14.84 -11.01
N GLN A 163 -1.35 -14.46 -9.95
CA GLN A 163 -1.17 -13.15 -9.31
C GLN A 163 0.27 -12.95 -8.82
N GLU A 164 0.87 -13.97 -8.21
CA GLU A 164 2.24 -13.87 -7.70
C GLU A 164 3.28 -13.81 -8.83
N ALA A 165 3.11 -14.59 -9.90
CA ALA A 165 3.96 -14.53 -11.08
C ALA A 165 3.87 -13.17 -11.78
N LEU A 166 2.66 -12.60 -11.92
CA LEU A 166 2.45 -11.25 -12.44
C LEU A 166 3.08 -10.19 -11.54
N GLY A 167 2.91 -10.29 -10.23
CA GLY A 167 3.50 -9.37 -9.26
C GLY A 167 5.03 -9.41 -9.29
N LEU A 168 5.63 -10.60 -9.43
CA LEU A 168 7.07 -10.77 -9.61
C LEU A 168 7.54 -10.13 -10.93
N ALA A 169 6.87 -10.43 -12.04
CA ALA A 169 7.20 -9.84 -13.34
C ALA A 169 7.12 -8.31 -13.32
N ASN A 170 6.06 -7.74 -12.73
CA ASN A 170 5.88 -6.29 -12.56
C ASN A 170 6.97 -5.65 -11.69
N SER A 171 7.55 -6.39 -10.73
CA SER A 171 8.65 -5.88 -9.91
C SER A 171 9.98 -5.83 -10.66
N LEU A 172 10.14 -6.65 -11.70
CA LEU A 172 11.35 -6.75 -12.52
C LEU A 172 11.27 -5.91 -13.80
N ALA A 173 10.09 -5.45 -14.20
CA ALA A 173 9.83 -4.80 -15.49
C ALA A 173 10.78 -3.62 -15.83
N GLU A 174 11.22 -2.88 -14.82
CA GLU A 174 12.14 -1.75 -14.98
C GLU A 174 13.62 -2.18 -14.90
N GLN A 175 13.97 -3.03 -13.94
CA GLN A 175 15.36 -3.38 -13.63
C GLN A 175 15.91 -4.52 -14.48
N ASN A 176 15.05 -5.46 -14.90
CA ASN A 176 15.40 -6.61 -15.72
C ASN A 176 14.22 -7.00 -16.63
N PRO A 177 13.99 -6.26 -17.74
CA PRO A 177 12.87 -6.51 -18.65
C PRO A 177 12.85 -7.93 -19.24
N ALA A 178 14.02 -8.53 -19.46
CA ALA A 178 14.13 -9.89 -19.98
C ALA A 178 13.63 -10.94 -18.97
N ALA A 179 13.98 -10.80 -17.68
CA ALA A 179 13.44 -11.64 -16.63
C ALA A 179 11.94 -11.40 -16.41
N ALA A 180 11.49 -10.14 -16.45
CA ALA A 180 10.07 -9.81 -16.36
C ALA A 180 9.28 -10.50 -17.47
N LEU A 181 9.75 -10.43 -18.73
CA LEU A 181 9.13 -11.10 -19.87
C LEU A 181 9.05 -12.63 -19.69
N TYR A 182 10.09 -13.26 -19.15
CA TYR A 182 10.03 -14.69 -18.79
C TYR A 182 8.87 -14.98 -17.84
N PHE A 183 8.73 -14.21 -16.76
CA PHE A 183 7.67 -14.43 -15.77
C PHE A 183 6.28 -14.08 -16.31
N PHE A 184 6.14 -13.08 -17.18
CA PHE A 184 4.89 -12.84 -17.89
C PHE A 184 4.49 -14.01 -18.77
N ARG A 185 5.41 -14.56 -19.58
CA ARG A 185 5.15 -15.75 -20.39
C ARG A 185 4.84 -16.98 -19.54
N ARG A 186 5.46 -17.10 -18.34
CA ARG A 186 5.10 -18.16 -17.39
C ARG A 186 3.67 -18.00 -16.88
N ALA A 187 3.26 -16.78 -16.53
CA ALA A 187 1.90 -16.46 -16.14
C ALA A 187 0.88 -16.72 -17.27
N MET A 188 1.29 -16.61 -18.54
CA MET A 188 0.45 -16.92 -19.71
C MET A 188 0.08 -18.41 -19.87
N ARG A 189 0.73 -19.32 -19.12
CA ARG A 189 0.37 -20.75 -19.12
C ARG A 189 -0.89 -21.06 -18.32
N PHE A 190 -1.39 -20.09 -17.56
CA PHE A 190 -2.62 -20.20 -16.79
C PHE A 190 -3.77 -19.50 -17.55
N PRO A 191 -5.04 -19.76 -17.19
CA PRO A 191 -6.16 -19.03 -17.78
C PRO A 191 -6.04 -17.51 -17.60
N LEU A 192 -6.58 -16.75 -18.56
CA LEU A 192 -6.60 -15.29 -18.52
C LEU A 192 -7.36 -14.79 -17.27
N HIS A 193 -6.61 -14.17 -16.36
CA HIS A 193 -7.10 -13.67 -15.08
C HIS A 193 -7.22 -12.13 -15.07
N ARG A 194 -8.16 -11.59 -14.27
CA ARG A 194 -8.44 -10.14 -14.17
C ARG A 194 -7.21 -9.27 -13.86
N ASN A 195 -6.20 -9.83 -13.18
CA ASN A 195 -4.99 -9.08 -12.84
C ASN A 195 -4.17 -8.65 -14.06
N TRP A 196 -4.36 -9.27 -15.23
CA TRP A 196 -3.72 -8.82 -16.47
C TRP A 196 -4.15 -7.40 -16.87
N TYR A 197 -5.40 -7.01 -16.57
CA TYR A 197 -5.88 -5.65 -16.75
C TYR A 197 -4.96 -4.66 -16.01
N PHE A 198 -4.84 -4.78 -14.69
CA PHE A 198 -4.00 -3.89 -13.88
C PHE A 198 -2.52 -3.97 -14.26
N THR A 199 -2.05 -5.17 -14.59
CA THR A 199 -0.66 -5.45 -14.93
C THR A 199 -0.24 -4.67 -16.18
N LEU A 200 -1.05 -4.65 -17.24
CA LEU A 200 -0.72 -3.90 -18.46
C LEU A 200 -0.48 -2.41 -18.21
N TYR A 201 -1.34 -1.75 -17.41
CA TYR A 201 -1.16 -0.34 -17.06
C TYR A 201 0.03 -0.12 -16.12
N GLN A 202 0.28 -1.02 -15.18
CA GLN A 202 1.44 -0.96 -14.29
C GLN A 202 2.76 -1.08 -15.08
N ILE A 203 2.84 -2.00 -16.05
CA ILE A 203 4.01 -2.13 -16.92
C ILE A 203 4.11 -0.90 -17.81
N ALA A 204 3.03 -0.45 -18.45
CA ALA A 204 3.07 0.71 -19.33
C ALA A 204 3.53 1.99 -18.61
N THR A 205 3.29 2.10 -17.31
CA THR A 205 3.82 3.20 -16.48
C THR A 205 5.35 3.11 -16.31
N LYS A 206 5.89 1.90 -16.14
CA LYS A 206 7.32 1.66 -15.83
C LYS A 206 8.20 1.46 -17.06
N ASN A 207 7.67 0.74 -18.05
CA ASN A 207 8.34 0.29 -19.26
C ASN A 207 7.30 0.12 -20.38
N PRO A 208 6.92 1.21 -21.08
CA PRO A 208 5.95 1.17 -22.18
C PRO A 208 6.28 0.14 -23.27
N GLN A 209 7.56 0.01 -23.63
CA GLN A 209 8.02 -0.90 -24.69
C GLN A 209 7.74 -2.36 -24.32
N LEU A 210 7.95 -2.73 -23.06
CA LEU A 210 7.64 -4.07 -22.58
C LEU A 210 6.13 -4.34 -22.60
N ALA A 211 5.30 -3.35 -22.26
CA ALA A 211 3.84 -3.49 -22.35
C ALA A 211 3.37 -3.67 -23.81
N GLU A 212 3.95 -2.90 -24.74
CA GLU A 212 3.69 -3.03 -26.18
C GLU A 212 4.14 -4.39 -26.75
N GLN A 213 5.21 -4.97 -26.21
CA GLN A 213 5.65 -6.31 -26.59
C GLN A 213 4.70 -7.39 -26.05
N ILE A 214 4.24 -7.26 -24.80
CA ILE A 214 3.43 -8.28 -24.12
C ILE A 214 2.00 -8.31 -24.64
N TYR A 215 1.42 -7.15 -24.98
CA TYR A 215 0.00 -7.08 -25.33
C TYR A 215 -0.39 -7.99 -26.52
N PRO A 216 0.32 -7.98 -27.66
CA PRO A 216 0.04 -8.91 -28.75
C PRO A 216 0.25 -10.38 -28.37
N GLU A 217 1.26 -10.69 -27.55
CA GLU A 217 1.51 -12.06 -27.06
C GLU A 217 0.33 -12.56 -26.22
N LEU A 218 -0.20 -11.72 -25.32
CA LEU A 218 -1.40 -12.02 -24.53
C LEU A 218 -2.61 -12.29 -25.41
N LEU A 219 -2.87 -11.38 -26.34
CA LEU A 219 -4.04 -11.46 -27.19
C LEU A 219 -4.01 -12.72 -28.06
N ASN A 220 -2.84 -13.09 -28.58
CA ASN A 220 -2.65 -14.32 -29.33
C ASN A 220 -2.80 -15.57 -28.45
N ASN A 221 -2.15 -15.59 -27.28
CA ASN A 221 -2.20 -16.73 -26.35
C ASN A 221 -3.62 -17.02 -25.86
N TYR A 222 -4.42 -15.97 -25.65
CA TYR A 222 -5.78 -16.07 -25.12
C TYR A 222 -6.86 -15.88 -26.19
N ALA A 223 -6.52 -15.97 -27.47
CA ALA A 223 -7.46 -15.67 -28.56
C ALA A 223 -8.71 -16.58 -28.61
N ASN A 224 -8.67 -17.70 -27.86
CA ASN A 224 -9.76 -18.67 -27.72
C ASN A 224 -10.36 -18.70 -26.30
N ALA A 225 -9.96 -17.78 -25.41
CA ALA A 225 -10.54 -17.66 -24.08
C ALA A 225 -12.02 -17.24 -24.17
N ASP A 226 -12.74 -17.42 -23.07
CA ASP A 226 -14.13 -16.98 -22.95
C ASP A 226 -14.25 -15.45 -23.11
N VAL A 227 -15.40 -14.99 -23.59
CA VAL A 227 -15.62 -13.57 -23.89
C VAL A 227 -15.43 -12.75 -22.62
N SER A 228 -15.98 -13.20 -21.49
CA SER A 228 -15.81 -12.54 -20.20
C SER A 228 -14.34 -12.31 -19.83
N ARG A 229 -13.47 -13.30 -20.06
CA ARG A 229 -12.03 -13.22 -19.77
C ARG A 229 -11.29 -12.36 -20.76
N LEU A 230 -11.60 -12.46 -22.06
CA LEU A 230 -11.00 -11.63 -23.11
C LEU A 230 -11.17 -10.14 -22.81
N LEU A 231 -12.29 -9.75 -22.20
CA LEU A 231 -12.56 -8.35 -21.83
C LEU A 231 -11.57 -7.77 -20.82
N TYR A 232 -10.80 -8.59 -20.08
CA TYR A 232 -9.69 -8.08 -19.26
C TYR A 232 -8.58 -7.40 -20.06
N LEU A 233 -8.50 -7.68 -21.36
CA LEU A 233 -7.53 -7.09 -22.28
C LEU A 233 -8.13 -5.92 -23.09
N SER A 234 -9.39 -5.54 -22.83
CA SER A 234 -10.14 -4.64 -23.70
C SER A 234 -9.81 -3.17 -23.49
N ALA A 235 -9.41 -2.75 -22.29
CA ALA A 235 -9.24 -1.34 -21.98
C ALA A 235 -7.93 -0.76 -22.53
N TYR A 236 -6.85 -1.55 -22.44
CA TYR A 236 -5.48 -1.11 -22.72
C TYR A 236 -5.31 -0.52 -24.14
N PRO A 237 -5.82 -1.15 -25.22
CA PRO A 237 -5.70 -0.59 -26.57
C PRO A 237 -6.38 0.76 -26.76
N PHE A 238 -7.42 1.02 -25.98
CA PHE A 238 -8.23 2.24 -26.06
C PHE A 238 -7.74 3.30 -25.07
N ALA A 239 -6.69 3.01 -24.30
CA ALA A 239 -6.27 3.82 -23.16
C ALA A 239 -7.45 4.20 -22.25
N ASN A 240 -8.40 3.27 -22.05
CA ASN A 240 -9.59 3.51 -21.25
C ASN A 240 -9.31 3.26 -19.77
N ASP A 241 -10.00 3.94 -18.86
CA ASP A 241 -9.81 3.76 -17.41
C ASP A 241 -10.59 2.55 -16.86
N ARG A 242 -11.40 1.92 -17.71
CA ARG A 242 -12.27 0.78 -17.43
C ARG A 242 -12.29 -0.21 -18.59
N ILE A 243 -12.52 -1.49 -18.28
CA ILE A 243 -12.81 -2.50 -19.29
C ILE A 243 -14.20 -2.30 -19.90
N PHE A 244 -14.46 -2.96 -21.03
CA PHE A 244 -15.79 -2.98 -21.65
C PHE A 244 -16.63 -4.13 -21.08
N GLY A 245 -17.94 -3.92 -20.99
CA GLY A 245 -18.89 -4.96 -20.58
C GLY A 245 -19.18 -5.01 -19.07
N VAL A 246 -19.67 -6.15 -18.60
CA VAL A 246 -20.32 -6.33 -17.28
C VAL A 246 -19.45 -5.87 -16.09
N GLU A 247 -18.14 -6.10 -16.17
CA GLU A 247 -17.21 -5.85 -15.07
C GLU A 247 -16.63 -4.43 -15.04
N LYS A 248 -17.02 -3.54 -15.98
CA LYS A 248 -16.56 -2.14 -16.07
C LYS A 248 -16.77 -1.30 -14.80
N TYR A 249 -17.72 -1.71 -13.96
CA TYR A 249 -18.03 -1.02 -12.70
C TYR A 249 -17.17 -1.49 -11.53
N GLN A 250 -16.62 -2.70 -11.62
CA GLN A 250 -15.75 -3.29 -10.60
C GLN A 250 -14.27 -3.11 -10.93
N MET A 251 -13.96 -2.88 -12.21
CA MET A 251 -12.59 -2.79 -12.72
C MET A 251 -12.33 -1.42 -13.34
N GLY A 252 -11.61 -0.59 -12.58
CA GLY A 252 -11.11 0.71 -13.02
C GLY A 252 -9.67 0.93 -12.58
N THR A 253 -8.91 1.71 -13.33
CA THR A 253 -7.53 2.10 -12.98
C THR A 253 -7.22 3.51 -13.48
N LEU A 254 -6.19 4.14 -12.92
CA LEU A 254 -5.68 5.40 -13.47
C LEU A 254 -4.91 5.13 -14.77
N ILE A 255 -5.21 5.90 -15.81
CA ILE A 255 -4.49 5.85 -17.08
C ILE A 255 -3.15 6.58 -16.92
N PRO A 256 -2.01 5.95 -17.27
CA PRO A 256 -0.71 6.63 -17.28
C PRO A 256 -0.76 7.86 -18.19
N LYS A 257 -0.21 8.99 -17.74
CA LYS A 257 -0.32 10.29 -18.46
C LYS A 257 0.13 10.25 -19.92
N ASN A 258 1.05 9.36 -20.27
CA ASN A 258 1.63 9.26 -21.60
C ASN A 258 1.08 8.08 -22.41
N LEU A 259 0.10 7.35 -21.89
CA LEU A 259 -0.55 6.25 -22.62
C LEU A 259 -1.63 6.85 -23.54
N SER A 260 -1.47 6.65 -24.84
CA SER A 260 -2.46 7.02 -25.84
C SER A 260 -3.13 5.78 -26.44
N PRO A 261 -4.35 5.91 -26.99
CA PRO A 261 -5.00 4.82 -27.71
C PRO A 261 -4.14 4.32 -28.88
N ASN A 262 -4.01 3.00 -29.03
CA ASN A 262 -3.22 2.36 -30.09
C ASN A 262 -4.15 1.67 -31.10
N LEU A 263 -4.32 2.28 -32.28
CA LEU A 263 -5.25 1.80 -33.31
C LEU A 263 -4.95 0.37 -33.78
N ASN A 264 -3.67 -0.02 -33.86
CA ASN A 264 -3.31 -1.39 -34.25
C ASN A 264 -3.74 -2.41 -33.19
N PHE A 265 -3.52 -2.11 -31.91
CA PHE A 265 -3.98 -2.97 -30.81
C PHE A 265 -5.50 -3.01 -30.71
N GLN A 266 -6.20 -1.90 -30.96
CA GLN A 266 -7.66 -1.88 -31.00
C GLN A 266 -8.18 -2.80 -32.11
N LYS A 267 -7.60 -2.68 -33.31
CA LYS A 267 -7.92 -3.53 -34.46
C LYS A 267 -7.72 -5.01 -34.14
N GLN A 268 -6.58 -5.38 -33.57
CA GLN A 268 -6.29 -6.76 -33.19
C GLN A 268 -7.27 -7.28 -32.14
N PHE A 269 -7.53 -6.49 -31.09
CA PHE A 269 -8.47 -6.86 -30.03
C PHE A 269 -9.88 -7.08 -30.58
N LEU A 270 -10.38 -6.14 -31.38
CA LEU A 270 -11.69 -6.23 -32.03
C LEU A 270 -11.78 -7.48 -32.89
N MET A 271 -10.77 -7.78 -33.72
CA MET A 271 -10.77 -9.00 -34.54
C MET A 271 -10.89 -10.28 -33.71
N VAL A 272 -10.13 -10.38 -32.61
CA VAL A 272 -10.17 -11.56 -31.73
C VAL A 272 -11.53 -11.67 -31.03
N LEU A 273 -12.04 -10.56 -30.47
CA LEU A 273 -13.33 -10.52 -29.80
C LEU A 273 -14.47 -10.89 -30.75
N LEU A 274 -14.55 -10.25 -31.93
CA LEU A 274 -15.61 -10.47 -32.90
C LEU A 274 -15.61 -11.90 -33.42
N ARG A 275 -14.43 -12.46 -33.71
CA ARG A 275 -14.30 -13.88 -34.06
C ARG A 275 -14.82 -14.76 -32.93
N ARG A 276 -14.44 -14.49 -31.68
CA ARG A 276 -14.87 -15.31 -30.54
C ARG A 276 -16.38 -15.29 -30.36
N VAL A 277 -17.00 -14.11 -30.42
CA VAL A 277 -18.46 -13.96 -30.33
C VAL A 277 -19.18 -14.68 -31.48
N ASN A 278 -18.70 -14.56 -32.71
CA ASN A 278 -19.29 -15.26 -33.86
C ASN A 278 -19.18 -16.79 -33.77
N THR A 279 -18.23 -17.31 -32.98
CA THR A 279 -18.06 -18.76 -32.73
C THR A 279 -18.75 -19.26 -31.46
N LEU A 280 -19.48 -18.38 -30.75
CA LEU A 280 -20.12 -18.75 -29.49
C LEU A 280 -21.31 -19.68 -29.76
N SER A 281 -21.25 -20.90 -29.21
CA SER A 281 -22.35 -21.87 -29.30
C SER A 281 -23.42 -21.59 -28.23
N PRO A 282 -24.68 -22.03 -28.42
CA PRO A 282 -25.72 -21.89 -27.39
C PRO A 282 -25.37 -22.51 -26.04
N GLU A 283 -24.64 -23.62 -26.03
CA GLU A 283 -24.17 -24.27 -24.80
C GLU A 283 -23.19 -23.37 -24.03
N ASN A 284 -22.14 -22.88 -24.73
CA ASN A 284 -21.13 -22.01 -24.13
C ASN A 284 -21.71 -20.62 -23.79
N ALA A 285 -22.66 -20.13 -24.58
CA ALA A 285 -23.32 -18.85 -24.36
C ALA A 285 -24.02 -18.77 -23.01
N ASN A 286 -24.60 -19.88 -22.53
CA ASN A 286 -25.36 -19.95 -21.28
C ASN A 286 -24.51 -20.31 -20.06
N VAL A 287 -23.20 -20.59 -20.24
CA VAL A 287 -22.29 -20.84 -19.12
C VAL A 287 -22.19 -19.58 -18.28
N LYS A 288 -22.54 -19.70 -17.00
CA LYS A 288 -22.48 -18.60 -16.05
C LYS A 288 -21.05 -18.35 -15.58
N THR A 289 -20.69 -17.08 -15.50
CA THR A 289 -19.40 -16.63 -14.98
C THR A 289 -19.48 -16.33 -13.48
N ASN A 290 -18.37 -15.82 -12.93
CA ASN A 290 -18.29 -15.35 -11.54
C ASN A 290 -19.32 -14.26 -11.18
N SER A 291 -19.82 -13.50 -12.16
CA SER A 291 -20.88 -12.50 -11.95
C SER A 291 -22.30 -13.10 -12.01
N ASN A 292 -22.44 -14.43 -12.07
CA ASN A 292 -23.70 -15.16 -12.25
C ASN A 292 -24.47 -14.75 -13.51
N LEU A 293 -23.76 -14.19 -14.50
CA LEU A 293 -24.29 -13.82 -15.81
C LEU A 293 -23.70 -14.73 -16.89
N PRO A 294 -24.47 -15.06 -17.94
CA PRO A 294 -24.01 -15.91 -19.03
C PRO A 294 -22.96 -15.22 -19.92
N GLU A 295 -22.11 -15.96 -20.62
CA GLU A 295 -21.12 -15.42 -21.58
C GLU A 295 -21.77 -14.51 -22.65
N SER A 296 -22.99 -14.84 -23.10
CA SER A 296 -23.72 -14.00 -24.05
C SER A 296 -24.03 -12.60 -23.52
N ALA A 297 -24.25 -12.45 -22.21
CA ALA A 297 -24.42 -11.13 -21.58
C ALA A 297 -23.16 -10.26 -21.67
N TYR A 298 -21.99 -10.87 -21.49
CA TYR A 298 -20.70 -10.17 -21.62
C TYR A 298 -20.47 -9.73 -23.06
N ALA A 299 -20.74 -10.60 -24.03
CA ALA A 299 -20.67 -10.27 -25.45
C ALA A 299 -21.62 -9.13 -25.82
N PHE A 300 -22.90 -9.23 -25.44
CA PHE A 300 -23.93 -8.24 -25.74
C PHE A 300 -23.56 -6.86 -25.20
N MET A 301 -23.19 -6.77 -23.92
CA MET A 301 -22.88 -5.50 -23.28
C MET A 301 -21.61 -4.86 -23.86
N ALA A 302 -20.54 -5.65 -24.04
CA ALA A 302 -19.30 -5.14 -24.62
C ALA A 302 -19.49 -4.64 -26.06
N LEU A 303 -20.27 -5.34 -26.89
CA LEU A 303 -20.53 -4.90 -28.26
C LEU A 303 -21.36 -3.62 -28.29
N ASN A 304 -22.37 -3.45 -27.43
CA ASN A 304 -23.12 -2.19 -27.37
C ASN A 304 -22.22 -0.99 -27.02
N GLU A 305 -21.23 -1.19 -26.15
CA GLU A 305 -20.27 -0.13 -25.80
C GLU A 305 -19.25 0.15 -26.91
N LEU A 306 -18.83 -0.89 -27.64
CA LEU A 306 -17.85 -0.78 -28.72
C LEU A 306 -18.44 -0.26 -30.03
N GLU A 307 -19.76 -0.35 -30.22
CA GLU A 307 -20.46 0.07 -31.44
C GLU A 307 -20.11 1.48 -31.92
N PRO A 308 -20.21 2.55 -31.10
CA PRO A 308 -19.86 3.89 -31.56
C PRO A 308 -18.39 3.97 -32.02
N ILE A 309 -17.48 3.25 -31.35
CA ILE A 309 -16.06 3.24 -31.69
C ILE A 309 -15.84 2.53 -33.02
N VAL A 310 -16.44 1.36 -33.23
CA VAL A 310 -16.29 0.58 -34.46
C VAL A 310 -16.88 1.33 -35.66
N LEU A 311 -18.08 1.88 -35.52
CA LEU A 311 -18.73 2.62 -36.61
C LEU A 311 -17.97 3.88 -37.01
N GLN A 312 -17.30 4.55 -36.05
CA GLN A 312 -16.56 5.78 -36.30
C GLN A 312 -15.12 5.54 -36.76
N GLN A 313 -14.42 4.57 -36.16
CA GLN A 313 -12.96 4.41 -36.30
C GLN A 313 -12.55 3.19 -37.13
N PHE A 314 -13.41 2.17 -37.24
CA PHE A 314 -13.12 0.92 -37.95
C PHE A 314 -14.25 0.54 -38.92
N PRO A 315 -14.60 1.40 -39.89
CA PRO A 315 -15.72 1.15 -40.81
C PRO A 315 -15.53 -0.15 -41.61
N GLU A 316 -14.29 -0.59 -41.83
CA GLU A 316 -13.99 -1.87 -42.50
C GLU A 316 -14.43 -3.10 -41.69
N MET A 317 -14.66 -2.95 -40.38
CA MET A 317 -15.13 -4.01 -39.49
C MET A 317 -16.64 -4.01 -39.30
N LYS A 318 -17.37 -3.06 -39.90
CA LYS A 318 -18.80 -2.86 -39.64
C LYS A 318 -19.62 -4.13 -39.87
N GLU A 319 -19.38 -4.84 -40.97
CA GLU A 319 -20.16 -6.03 -41.32
C GLU A 319 -19.96 -7.17 -40.31
N ILE A 320 -18.70 -7.54 -40.04
CA ILE A 320 -18.37 -8.59 -39.06
C ILE A 320 -18.79 -8.20 -37.64
N PHE A 321 -18.78 -6.91 -37.31
CA PHE A 321 -19.26 -6.38 -36.05
C PHE A 321 -20.78 -6.55 -35.90
N LEU A 322 -21.56 -6.16 -36.92
CA LEU A 322 -23.01 -6.32 -36.90
C LEU A 322 -23.42 -7.80 -36.82
N GLN A 323 -22.70 -8.68 -37.51
CA GLN A 323 -22.91 -10.12 -37.39
C GLN A 323 -22.68 -10.63 -35.96
N ALA A 324 -21.59 -10.19 -35.31
CA ALA A 324 -21.30 -10.55 -33.92
C ALA A 324 -22.35 -10.01 -32.96
N LYS A 325 -22.85 -8.79 -33.20
CA LYS A 325 -23.92 -8.18 -32.41
C LYS A 325 -25.22 -8.98 -32.54
N THR A 326 -25.62 -9.36 -33.75
CA THR A 326 -26.80 -10.21 -33.98
C THR A 326 -26.65 -11.57 -33.28
N THR A 327 -25.46 -12.17 -33.33
CA THR A 327 -25.16 -13.43 -32.63
C THR A 327 -25.27 -13.27 -31.11
N ALA A 328 -24.69 -12.21 -30.53
CA ALA A 328 -24.79 -11.95 -29.10
C ALA A 328 -26.24 -11.71 -28.66
N VAL A 329 -27.02 -10.96 -29.45
CA VAL A 329 -28.45 -10.70 -29.17
C VAL A 329 -29.27 -11.99 -29.21
N SER A 330 -29.09 -12.84 -30.23
CA SER A 330 -29.87 -14.08 -30.37
C SER A 330 -29.58 -15.09 -29.26
N LEU A 331 -28.36 -15.05 -28.70
CA LEU A 331 -27.92 -15.91 -27.60
C LEU A 331 -28.20 -15.32 -26.20
N THR A 332 -28.71 -14.08 -26.11
CA THR A 332 -29.00 -13.42 -24.83
C THR A 332 -30.51 -13.36 -24.60
N SER A 333 -31.02 -14.07 -23.59
CA SER A 333 -32.45 -14.07 -23.28
C SER A 333 -32.97 -12.67 -22.89
N PRO A 334 -34.26 -12.35 -23.15
CA PRO A 334 -34.86 -11.08 -22.73
C PRO A 334 -34.73 -10.80 -21.23
N GLU A 335 -34.84 -11.83 -20.39
CA GLU A 335 -34.66 -11.75 -18.95
C GLU A 335 -33.22 -11.33 -18.58
N THR A 336 -32.24 -11.88 -19.29
CA THR A 336 -30.83 -11.51 -19.11
C THR A 336 -30.61 -10.07 -19.53
N GLN A 337 -31.16 -9.63 -20.66
CA GLN A 337 -31.07 -8.24 -21.11
C GLN A 337 -31.66 -7.26 -20.08
N GLU A 338 -32.81 -7.58 -19.50
CA GLU A 338 -33.42 -6.78 -18.44
C GLU A 338 -32.56 -6.78 -17.15
N SER A 339 -31.94 -7.91 -16.80
CA SER A 339 -31.02 -7.98 -15.65
C SER A 339 -29.77 -7.11 -15.85
N ILE A 340 -29.23 -7.05 -17.07
CA ILE A 340 -28.11 -6.17 -17.44
C ILE A 340 -28.53 -4.71 -17.28
N LYS A 341 -29.70 -4.34 -17.82
CA LYS A 341 -30.22 -2.97 -17.72
C LYS A 341 -30.40 -2.53 -16.26
N LYS A 342 -31.03 -3.36 -15.43
CA LYS A 342 -31.17 -3.10 -13.98
C LYS A 342 -29.82 -2.94 -13.29
N ARG A 343 -28.83 -3.78 -13.67
CA ARG A 343 -27.47 -3.67 -13.14
C ARG A 343 -26.81 -2.36 -13.56
N GLU A 344 -26.90 -1.97 -14.84
CA GLU A 344 -26.38 -0.68 -15.32
C GLU A 344 -27.00 0.50 -14.58
N ASP A 345 -28.31 0.49 -14.37
CA ASP A 345 -29.01 1.55 -13.63
C ASP A 345 -28.57 1.58 -12.15
N SER A 346 -28.44 0.43 -11.49
CA SER A 346 -27.95 0.35 -10.11
C SER A 346 -26.49 0.81 -9.97
N GLN A 347 -25.64 0.53 -10.96
CA GLN A 347 -24.21 0.83 -10.92
C GLN A 347 -23.92 2.28 -11.33
N LYS A 348 -24.74 2.89 -12.20
CA LYS A 348 -24.73 4.35 -12.43
C LYS A 348 -24.86 5.08 -11.10
N ASN A 349 -25.77 4.66 -10.22
CA ASN A 349 -25.95 5.27 -8.90
C ASN A 349 -24.69 5.22 -8.01
N PHE A 350 -23.85 4.19 -8.17
CA PHE A 350 -22.55 4.10 -7.47
C PHE A 350 -21.44 4.92 -8.14
N SER A 351 -21.55 5.27 -9.42
CA SER A 351 -20.63 6.17 -10.12
C SER A 351 -21.10 7.63 -10.12
N ASN A 352 -22.22 7.94 -9.48
CA ASN A 352 -22.74 9.29 -9.36
C ASN A 352 -21.68 10.22 -8.78
N SER A 353 -21.55 11.39 -9.42
CA SER A 353 -20.81 12.54 -8.92
C SER A 353 -21.32 12.97 -7.53
N PHE A 354 -20.53 13.77 -6.82
CA PHE A 354 -20.96 14.31 -5.52
C PHE A 354 -22.32 15.03 -5.63
N ALA A 355 -22.52 15.83 -6.67
CA ALA A 355 -23.76 16.57 -6.89
C ALA A 355 -24.97 15.66 -7.11
N GLU A 356 -24.82 14.57 -7.87
CA GLU A 356 -25.88 13.58 -8.07
C GLU A 356 -26.22 12.85 -6.77
N ARG A 357 -25.20 12.45 -6.00
CA ARG A 357 -25.40 11.83 -4.66
C ARG A 357 -26.13 12.76 -3.70
N LEU A 358 -25.80 14.05 -3.72
CA LEU A 358 -26.45 15.06 -2.90
C LEU A 358 -27.93 15.16 -3.25
N LYS A 359 -28.26 15.25 -4.55
CA LYS A 359 -29.63 15.29 -5.05
C LYS A 359 -30.42 14.03 -4.68
N ASP A 360 -29.80 12.86 -4.77
CA ASP A 360 -30.43 11.58 -4.41
C ASP A 360 -30.77 11.52 -2.90
N ILE A 361 -29.90 12.07 -2.06
CA ILE A 361 -30.09 12.14 -0.61
C ILE A 361 -31.16 13.15 -0.24
N GLU A 362 -31.16 14.34 -0.84
CA GLU A 362 -32.20 15.35 -0.66
C GLU A 362 -33.58 14.77 -0.98
N LYS A 363 -33.72 14.12 -2.14
CA LYS A 363 -34.95 13.44 -2.54
C LYS A 363 -35.33 12.31 -1.57
N SER A 364 -34.36 11.50 -1.13
CA SER A 364 -34.64 10.38 -0.21
C SER A 364 -35.07 10.87 1.18
N ASP A 365 -34.56 12.02 1.63
CA ASP A 365 -34.94 12.67 2.87
C ASP A 365 -36.38 13.19 2.79
N GLU A 366 -36.72 13.88 1.70
CA GLU A 366 -38.10 14.34 1.42
C GLU A 366 -39.10 13.17 1.36
N GLU A 367 -38.71 12.03 0.78
CA GLU A 367 -39.54 10.83 0.69
C GLU A 367 -39.55 9.99 1.99
N GLY A 368 -38.77 10.35 3.02
CA GLY A 368 -38.63 9.57 4.25
C GLY A 368 -37.92 8.22 4.08
N LYS A 369 -37.17 8.04 2.99
CA LYS A 369 -36.43 6.81 2.63
C LYS A 369 -34.94 6.91 2.84
N LEU A 370 -34.45 7.98 3.47
CA LEU A 370 -33.03 8.20 3.72
C LEU A 370 -32.41 7.06 4.53
N THR A 371 -31.33 6.50 4.00
CA THR A 371 -30.54 5.43 4.62
C THR A 371 -29.16 5.92 5.08
N ASP A 372 -28.62 5.28 6.11
CA ASP A 372 -27.27 5.57 6.61
C ASP A 372 -26.22 5.38 5.50
N LEU A 373 -26.36 4.32 4.68
CA LEU A 373 -25.45 4.05 3.56
C LEU A 373 -25.37 5.21 2.56
N GLN A 374 -26.51 5.85 2.25
CA GLN A 374 -26.50 7.01 1.34
C GLN A 374 -25.69 8.16 1.95
N ILE A 375 -25.90 8.49 3.22
CA ILE A 375 -25.15 9.55 3.90
C ILE A 375 -23.65 9.24 3.94
N VAL A 376 -23.28 8.00 4.29
CA VAL A 376 -21.87 7.56 4.31
C VAL A 376 -21.26 7.64 2.90
N ASN A 377 -22.01 7.27 1.86
CA ASN A 377 -21.58 7.37 0.47
C ASN A 377 -21.38 8.82 0.00
N LEU A 378 -22.15 9.79 0.50
CA LEU A 378 -21.94 11.21 0.23
C LEU A 378 -20.70 11.73 0.97
N ALA A 379 -20.59 11.44 2.26
CA ALA A 379 -19.46 11.84 3.09
C ALA A 379 -18.12 11.31 2.56
N THR A 380 -18.11 10.10 2.02
CA THR A 380 -16.92 9.48 1.42
C THR A 380 -16.60 9.94 0.00
N ALA A 381 -17.60 10.45 -0.72
CA ALA A 381 -17.44 11.00 -2.06
C ALA A 381 -16.83 12.41 -2.05
N ALA A 382 -16.96 13.19 -0.98
CA ALA A 382 -16.41 14.55 -0.89
C ALA A 382 -14.89 14.58 -1.15
N LYS A 383 -14.46 15.54 -1.98
CA LYS A 383 -13.05 15.80 -2.36
C LYS A 383 -12.65 17.27 -2.27
N LYS A 384 -13.60 18.20 -2.14
CA LYS A 384 -13.36 19.65 -2.03
C LYS A 384 -14.00 20.24 -0.78
N GLU A 385 -13.53 21.40 -0.35
CA GLU A 385 -14.02 22.08 0.86
C GLU A 385 -15.53 22.34 0.80
N GLU A 386 -16.06 22.77 -0.34
CA GLU A 386 -17.48 23.05 -0.54
C GLU A 386 -18.32 21.77 -0.42
N GLU A 387 -17.82 20.65 -0.97
CA GLU A 387 -18.47 19.34 -0.89
C GLU A 387 -18.46 18.81 0.56
N PHE A 388 -17.35 18.99 1.28
CA PHE A 388 -17.31 18.70 2.71
C PHE A 388 -18.35 19.55 3.46
N ALA A 389 -18.39 20.86 3.25
CA ALA A 389 -19.38 21.73 3.92
C ALA A 389 -20.83 21.28 3.67
N MET A 390 -21.16 20.89 2.43
CA MET A 390 -22.48 20.35 2.09
C MET A 390 -22.76 19.01 2.79
N ALA A 391 -21.81 18.06 2.75
CA ALA A 391 -21.98 16.75 3.35
C ALA A 391 -22.01 16.78 4.90
N GLU A 392 -21.38 17.76 5.54
CA GLU A 392 -21.36 17.91 7.02
C GLU A 392 -22.78 17.98 7.60
N THR A 393 -23.70 18.63 6.87
CA THR A 393 -25.12 18.80 7.28
C THR A 393 -25.91 17.50 7.39
N TRP A 394 -25.41 16.42 6.79
CA TRP A 394 -26.07 15.12 6.76
C TRP A 394 -25.57 14.16 7.84
N LEU A 395 -24.39 14.41 8.42
CA LEU A 395 -23.72 13.45 9.31
C LEU A 395 -24.53 13.10 10.56
N ASP A 396 -25.29 14.06 11.10
CA ASP A 396 -26.12 13.85 12.29
C ASP A 396 -27.41 13.06 12.00
N LYS A 397 -27.78 12.88 10.73
CA LYS A 397 -28.94 12.08 10.31
C LYS A 397 -28.66 10.58 10.23
N ILE A 398 -27.39 10.15 10.36
CA ILE A 398 -27.02 8.73 10.45
C ILE A 398 -27.61 8.17 11.74
N LYS A 399 -28.38 7.08 11.65
CA LYS A 399 -29.15 6.51 12.77
C LYS A 399 -28.26 5.67 13.70
N GLU A 400 -27.41 4.82 13.13
CA GLU A 400 -26.53 3.95 13.92
C GLU A 400 -25.36 4.75 14.52
N GLU A 401 -25.28 4.82 15.85
CA GLU A 401 -24.27 5.63 16.56
C GLU A 401 -22.84 5.28 16.14
N LYS A 402 -22.50 3.99 16.12
CA LYS A 402 -21.16 3.54 15.72
C LYS A 402 -20.83 3.97 14.29
N VAL A 403 -21.78 3.83 13.36
CA VAL A 403 -21.61 4.26 11.96
C VAL A 403 -21.44 5.77 11.90
N ARG A 404 -22.23 6.53 12.67
CA ARG A 404 -22.14 7.99 12.74
C ARG A 404 -20.77 8.43 13.25
N GLU A 405 -20.27 7.82 14.33
CA GLU A 405 -18.96 8.12 14.90
C GLU A 405 -17.82 7.76 13.93
N ASP A 406 -17.83 6.54 13.36
CA ASP A 406 -16.81 6.11 12.40
C ASP A 406 -16.85 6.98 11.11
N THR A 407 -18.04 7.40 10.68
CA THR A 407 -18.20 8.29 9.52
C THR A 407 -17.70 9.69 9.82
N LYS A 408 -18.05 10.28 10.97
CA LYS A 408 -17.51 11.58 11.41
C LYS A 408 -15.99 11.53 11.54
N ASN A 409 -15.46 10.46 12.12
CA ASN A 409 -14.02 10.25 12.22
C ASN A 409 -13.36 10.30 10.84
N TYR A 410 -13.85 9.52 9.87
CA TYR A 410 -13.29 9.52 8.53
C TYR A 410 -13.46 10.87 7.81
N PHE A 411 -14.65 11.46 7.92
CA PHE A 411 -15.02 12.70 7.24
C PHE A 411 -14.10 13.86 7.65
N TYR A 412 -13.96 14.09 8.96
CA TYR A 412 -13.10 15.16 9.46
C TYR A 412 -11.62 14.84 9.28
N PHE A 413 -11.24 13.56 9.33
CA PHE A 413 -9.89 13.14 8.98
C PHE A 413 -9.53 13.52 7.55
N SER A 414 -10.39 13.17 6.59
CA SER A 414 -10.19 13.48 5.16
C SER A 414 -10.19 14.98 4.88
N ARG A 415 -11.10 15.73 5.51
CA ARG A 415 -11.15 17.19 5.38
C ARG A 415 -9.90 17.86 5.95
N SER A 416 -9.38 17.38 7.08
CA SER A 416 -8.12 17.86 7.66
C SER A 416 -6.92 17.56 6.77
N LYS A 417 -6.84 16.36 6.16
CA LYS A 417 -5.81 16.01 5.17
C LYS A 417 -5.86 16.91 3.94
N LEU A 418 -7.06 17.21 3.42
CA LEU A 418 -7.25 18.14 2.31
C LEU A 418 -6.71 19.53 2.68
N ALA A 419 -7.16 20.08 3.81
CA ALA A 419 -6.70 21.39 4.29
C ALA A 419 -5.17 21.43 4.49
N THR A 420 -4.57 20.35 5.00
CA THR A 420 -3.11 20.22 5.13
C THR A 420 -2.41 20.26 3.76
N LYS A 421 -2.92 19.52 2.77
CA LYS A 421 -2.40 19.50 1.40
C LYS A 421 -2.50 20.87 0.72
N GLU A 422 -3.57 21.61 1.01
CA GLU A 422 -3.81 22.98 0.53
C GLU A 422 -3.11 24.05 1.37
N LYS A 423 -2.30 23.65 2.36
CA LYS A 423 -1.56 24.53 3.28
C LYS A 423 -2.44 25.43 4.15
N ARG A 424 -3.72 25.08 4.32
CA ARG A 424 -4.67 25.71 5.26
C ARG A 424 -4.50 25.12 6.67
N TYR A 425 -3.31 25.28 7.26
CA TYR A 425 -2.92 24.54 8.47
C TYR A 425 -3.79 24.80 9.70
N GLU A 426 -4.26 26.03 9.89
CA GLU A 426 -5.13 26.36 11.03
C GLU A 426 -6.52 25.73 10.89
N GLU A 427 -7.06 25.66 9.67
CA GLU A 427 -8.29 24.93 9.39
C GLU A 427 -8.10 23.43 9.53
N ALA A 428 -6.96 22.89 9.06
CA ALA A 428 -6.62 21.49 9.24
C ALA A 428 -6.63 21.08 10.72
N ARG A 429 -6.08 21.91 11.61
CA ARG A 429 -6.13 21.72 13.07
C ARG A 429 -7.56 21.76 13.60
N LYS A 430 -8.36 22.77 13.21
CA LYS A 430 -9.77 22.85 13.61
C LYS A 430 -10.59 21.63 13.18
N PHE A 431 -10.35 21.11 11.97
CA PHE A 431 -11.00 19.89 11.52
C PHE A 431 -10.51 18.66 12.26
N ALA A 432 -9.21 18.58 12.56
CA ALA A 432 -8.67 17.49 13.36
C ALA A 432 -9.28 17.45 14.77
N GLU A 433 -9.51 18.58 15.45
CA GLU A 433 -10.21 18.60 16.75
C GLU A 433 -11.61 17.97 16.72
N LYS A 434 -12.29 17.96 15.55
CA LYS A 434 -13.59 17.31 15.38
C LYS A 434 -13.52 15.79 15.17
N VAL A 435 -12.32 15.22 15.03
CA VAL A 435 -12.12 13.77 14.88
C VAL A 435 -12.30 13.08 16.24
N PRO A 436 -13.24 12.15 16.41
CA PRO A 436 -13.52 11.52 17.70
C PRO A 436 -12.29 10.80 18.29
N LYS A 437 -11.60 9.98 17.49
CA LYS A 437 -10.48 9.14 17.95
C LYS A 437 -9.20 9.96 18.15
N ILE A 438 -8.61 9.89 19.34
CA ILE A 438 -7.44 10.71 19.73
C ILE A 438 -6.21 10.30 18.92
N GLU A 439 -6.03 9.00 18.69
CA GLU A 439 -4.95 8.44 17.90
C GLU A 439 -4.96 9.01 16.47
N HIS A 440 -6.14 9.10 15.83
CA HIS A 440 -6.27 9.72 14.52
C HIS A 440 -6.03 11.23 14.54
N ARG A 441 -6.40 11.92 15.64
CA ARG A 441 -6.02 13.33 15.82
C ARG A 441 -4.51 13.51 15.87
N ALA A 442 -3.81 12.65 16.59
CA ALA A 442 -2.35 12.70 16.69
C ALA A 442 -1.70 12.52 15.30
N VAL A 443 -2.24 11.64 14.46
CA VAL A 443 -1.82 11.47 13.06
C VAL A 443 -2.00 12.76 12.25
N LEU A 444 -3.16 13.41 12.34
CA LEU A 444 -3.42 14.65 11.60
C LEU A 444 -2.54 15.80 12.08
N TYR A 445 -2.30 15.90 13.39
CA TYR A 445 -1.38 16.89 13.94
C TYR A 445 0.05 16.61 13.46
N PHE A 446 0.45 15.34 13.37
CA PHE A 446 1.72 14.93 12.80
C PHE A 446 1.84 15.35 11.33
N ASP A 447 0.81 15.10 10.51
CA ASP A 447 0.77 15.51 9.09
C ASP A 447 0.91 17.03 8.94
N VAL A 448 0.22 17.81 9.77
CA VAL A 448 0.33 19.27 9.77
C VAL A 448 1.75 19.71 10.15
N ALA A 449 2.33 19.10 11.19
CA ALA A 449 3.71 19.39 11.60
C ALA A 449 4.70 19.03 10.48
N GLU A 450 4.59 17.85 9.87
CA GLU A 450 5.44 17.40 8.77
C GLU A 450 5.34 18.32 7.55
N ALA A 451 4.13 18.78 7.22
CA ALA A 451 3.92 19.72 6.12
C ALA A 451 4.53 21.10 6.41
N LYS A 452 4.41 21.61 7.65
CA LYS A 452 5.06 22.86 8.08
C LYS A 452 6.59 22.75 8.04
N LEU A 453 7.15 21.59 8.38
CA LEU A 453 8.60 21.32 8.34
C LEU A 453 9.20 21.34 6.94
N LYS A 454 8.40 21.07 5.91
CA LYS A 454 8.82 21.16 4.49
C LYS A 454 8.87 22.61 3.98
N ALA A 455 8.25 23.56 4.69
CA ALA A 455 8.37 24.99 4.41
C ALA A 455 9.64 25.56 5.07
N PRO A 456 10.07 26.81 4.76
CA PRO A 456 11.14 27.49 5.48
C PRO A 456 10.68 27.84 6.91
N ALA A 457 10.56 26.84 7.78
CA ALA A 457 10.21 26.97 9.18
C ALA A 457 11.48 27.11 10.02
N THR A 458 11.40 27.83 11.14
CA THR A 458 12.50 27.84 12.10
C THR A 458 12.55 26.50 12.83
N LYS A 459 13.75 26.11 13.29
CA LYS A 459 13.93 24.91 14.12
C LYS A 459 13.09 24.94 15.41
N LEU A 460 12.74 26.13 15.91
CA LEU A 460 11.96 26.28 17.13
C LEU A 460 10.47 25.97 16.88
N ASP A 461 9.87 26.58 15.85
CA ASP A 461 8.45 26.33 15.47
C ASP A 461 8.19 24.84 15.17
N SER A 462 9.22 24.21 14.60
CA SER A 462 9.30 22.78 14.31
C SER A 462 9.20 21.92 15.56
N LEU A 463 9.99 22.24 16.59
CA LEU A 463 10.00 21.53 17.86
C LEU A 463 8.69 21.70 18.62
N ASP A 464 8.14 22.92 18.65
CA ASP A 464 6.87 23.19 19.33
C ASP A 464 5.72 22.40 18.69
N SER A 465 5.65 22.37 17.35
CA SER A 465 4.64 21.60 16.63
C SER A 465 4.75 20.10 16.92
N LEU A 466 5.95 19.54 16.92
CA LEU A 466 6.17 18.12 17.23
C LEU A 466 5.90 17.79 18.71
N SER A 467 6.19 18.74 19.62
CA SER A 467 5.91 18.59 21.06
C SER A 467 4.41 18.51 21.32
N GLU A 468 3.60 19.30 20.61
CA GLU A 468 2.13 19.20 20.67
C GLU A 468 1.62 17.83 20.22
N VAL A 469 2.14 17.31 19.11
CA VAL A 469 1.81 15.97 18.60
C VAL A 469 2.18 14.90 19.63
N TYR A 470 3.39 15.01 20.21
CA TYR A 470 3.87 14.08 21.23
C TYR A 470 2.95 14.06 22.46
N LYS A 471 2.57 15.24 22.98
CA LYS A 471 1.61 15.36 24.09
C LYS A 471 0.24 14.76 23.75
N MET A 472 -0.21 14.90 22.51
CA MET A 472 -1.47 14.30 22.05
C MET A 472 -1.37 12.78 21.97
N ALA A 473 -0.30 12.25 21.38
CA ALA A 473 -0.06 10.81 21.29
C ALA A 473 0.04 10.16 22.69
N GLN A 474 0.65 10.84 23.66
CA GLN A 474 0.73 10.37 25.06
C GLN A 474 -0.66 10.22 25.71
N LYS A 475 -1.63 11.06 25.34
CA LYS A 475 -3.02 10.97 25.84
C LYS A 475 -3.85 9.90 25.14
N ALA A 476 -3.41 9.40 23.99
CA ALA A 476 -4.12 8.36 23.25
C ALA A 476 -4.03 7.01 24.00
N PRO A 477 -5.05 6.15 23.88
CA PRO A 477 -4.97 4.78 24.37
C PRO A 477 -3.82 4.02 23.70
N ASP A 478 -3.33 2.96 24.35
CA ASP A 478 -2.29 2.12 23.76
C ASP A 478 -2.87 1.39 22.54
N SER A 479 -2.38 1.74 21.36
CA SER A 479 -2.82 1.22 20.07
C SER A 479 -1.65 1.15 19.08
N VAL A 480 -1.84 0.44 17.96
CA VAL A 480 -0.85 0.39 16.88
C VAL A 480 -0.61 1.80 16.32
N GLU A 481 -1.66 2.57 16.13
CA GLU A 481 -1.61 3.95 15.63
C GLU A 481 -0.80 4.86 16.55
N LYS A 482 -0.98 4.75 17.88
CA LYS A 482 -0.15 5.49 18.85
C LYS A 482 1.33 5.12 18.74
N ALA A 483 1.65 3.83 18.68
CA ALA A 483 3.03 3.38 18.54
C ALA A 483 3.65 3.89 17.22
N GLN A 484 2.90 3.86 16.12
CA GLN A 484 3.33 4.36 14.81
C GLN A 484 3.52 5.88 14.78
N VAL A 485 2.61 6.67 15.39
CA VAL A 485 2.78 8.13 15.53
C VAL A 485 4.05 8.45 16.30
N LEU A 486 4.34 7.70 17.37
CA LEU A 486 5.58 7.87 18.15
C LEU A 486 6.84 7.48 17.35
N LEU A 487 6.77 6.48 16.46
CA LEU A 487 7.85 6.18 15.50
C LEU A 487 8.05 7.31 14.50
N GLY A 488 6.96 7.88 13.97
CA GLY A 488 6.99 9.03 13.07
C GLY A 488 7.60 10.26 13.74
N LEU A 489 7.23 10.51 15.00
CA LEU A 489 7.83 11.57 15.81
C LEU A 489 9.32 11.36 16.02
N ALA A 490 9.76 10.14 16.36
CA ALA A 490 11.18 9.84 16.49
C ALA A 490 11.93 10.11 15.18
N TYR A 491 11.39 9.68 14.04
CA TYR A 491 11.97 9.94 12.72
C TYR A 491 12.08 11.44 12.39
N MET A 492 11.10 12.25 12.78
CA MET A 492 11.12 13.70 12.54
C MET A 492 12.02 14.44 13.54
N TYR A 493 11.98 14.07 14.82
CA TYR A 493 12.87 14.61 15.83
C TYR A 493 14.33 14.34 15.50
N GLU A 494 14.67 13.19 14.91
CA GLU A 494 16.06 12.85 14.58
C GLU A 494 16.76 13.89 13.69
N LYS A 495 15.98 14.65 12.91
CA LYS A 495 16.50 15.71 12.02
C LYS A 495 16.83 17.01 12.77
N ILE A 496 16.36 17.18 14.01
CA ILE A 496 16.43 18.44 14.75
C ILE A 496 16.93 18.29 16.19
N ASP A 497 16.55 17.22 16.89
CA ASP A 497 16.82 16.95 18.30
C ASP A 497 16.80 15.44 18.57
N HIS A 498 18.00 14.86 18.59
CA HIS A 498 18.21 13.43 18.81
C HIS A 498 17.70 12.95 20.18
N PHE A 499 17.74 13.78 21.23
CA PHE A 499 17.30 13.36 22.56
C PHE A 499 15.78 13.13 22.58
N ASN A 500 15.03 14.06 21.99
CA ASN A 500 13.58 13.90 21.81
C ASN A 500 13.23 12.73 20.87
N ALA A 501 14.09 12.41 19.91
CA ALA A 501 13.93 11.23 19.07
C ALA A 501 14.03 9.92 19.88
N LEU A 502 15.04 9.83 20.77
CA LEU A 502 15.22 8.69 21.66
C LEU A 502 14.08 8.52 22.67
N ASP A 503 13.54 9.62 23.20
CA ASP A 503 12.37 9.54 24.08
C ASP A 503 11.11 9.08 23.30
N ALA A 504 10.87 9.62 22.10
CA ALA A 504 9.74 9.20 21.28
C ALA A 504 9.79 7.71 20.91
N VAL A 505 10.97 7.19 20.50
CA VAL A 505 11.10 5.76 20.17
C VAL A 505 10.94 4.88 21.41
N SER A 506 11.48 5.29 22.56
CA SER A 506 11.30 4.56 23.83
C SER A 506 9.82 4.42 24.20
N ASN A 507 9.04 5.50 24.06
CA ASN A 507 7.61 5.46 24.32
C ASN A 507 6.82 4.67 23.27
N SER A 508 7.27 4.66 22.01
CA SER A 508 6.71 3.77 20.99
C SER A 508 6.89 2.30 21.38
N ILE A 509 8.10 1.91 21.77
CA ILE A 509 8.43 0.54 22.20
C ILE A 509 7.61 0.14 23.42
N LYS A 510 7.50 1.02 24.43
CA LYS A 510 6.65 0.77 25.61
C LYS A 510 5.18 0.55 25.23
N THR A 511 4.68 1.29 24.24
CA THR A 511 3.31 1.11 23.73
C THR A 511 3.21 -0.24 23.01
N ALA A 512 4.13 -0.54 22.10
CA ALA A 512 4.16 -1.78 21.33
C ALA A 512 4.25 -3.04 22.20
N ASN A 513 5.06 -3.00 23.26
CA ASN A 513 5.23 -4.11 24.21
C ASN A 513 3.96 -4.46 24.99
N LYS A 514 2.94 -3.60 24.99
CA LYS A 514 1.64 -3.87 25.61
C LYS A 514 0.60 -4.43 24.64
N LEU A 515 0.90 -4.44 23.34
CA LEU A 515 -0.01 -4.88 22.29
C LEU A 515 0.23 -6.34 21.97
N GLU A 516 -0.84 -7.05 21.62
CA GLU A 516 -0.75 -8.41 21.11
C GLU A 516 -0.44 -8.36 19.60
N ASN A 517 0.70 -8.93 19.19
CA ASN A 517 1.12 -9.05 17.78
C ASN A 517 0.97 -7.75 16.94
N PRO A 518 1.49 -6.59 17.38
CA PRO A 518 1.29 -5.35 16.65
C PRO A 518 2.03 -5.35 15.30
N ASN A 519 1.38 -4.84 14.25
CA ASN A 519 2.01 -4.64 12.95
C ASN A 519 2.56 -3.22 12.82
N LEU A 520 3.87 -3.06 13.05
CA LEU A 520 4.59 -1.78 12.99
C LEU A 520 5.50 -1.66 11.76
N PHE A 521 5.20 -2.43 10.71
CA PHE A 521 5.99 -2.46 9.46
C PHE A 521 5.27 -1.83 8.27
N THR A 522 4.06 -1.35 8.51
CA THR A 522 3.24 -0.66 7.52
C THR A 522 3.29 0.82 7.83
N ASP A 523 3.48 1.63 6.80
CA ASP A 523 3.27 3.07 6.82
C ASP A 523 1.81 3.41 6.51
N PHE A 524 0.95 2.40 6.38
CA PHE A 524 -0.44 2.51 5.98
C PHE A 524 -1.39 2.12 7.10
N MET A 525 -2.42 2.93 7.29
CA MET A 525 -3.50 2.70 8.26
C MET A 525 -4.82 2.45 7.53
N MET A 526 -5.64 1.56 8.09
CA MET A 526 -6.96 1.21 7.58
C MET A 526 -8.03 1.59 8.58
N GLN A 527 -8.98 2.41 8.16
CA GLN A 527 -10.19 2.71 8.88
C GLN A 527 -11.37 1.92 8.29
N GLN A 528 -12.29 1.49 9.15
CA GLN A 528 -13.50 0.78 8.75
C GLN A 528 -14.73 1.54 9.25
N ILE A 529 -15.73 1.66 8.39
CA ILE A 529 -17.10 2.08 8.75
C ILE A 529 -17.97 0.86 8.52
N VAL A 530 -18.38 0.21 9.60
CA VAL A 530 -19.11 -1.08 9.54
C VAL A 530 -20.45 -0.92 10.23
N SER A 531 -21.51 -1.20 9.49
CA SER A 531 -22.89 -1.39 9.92
C SER A 531 -23.25 -2.89 9.87
N LYS A 532 -24.48 -3.23 10.24
CA LYS A 532 -25.05 -4.57 10.02
C LYS A 532 -25.19 -4.91 8.53
N ASP A 533 -25.49 -3.90 7.70
CA ASP A 533 -25.87 -4.12 6.30
C ASP A 533 -24.78 -3.76 5.29
N PHE A 534 -23.70 -3.08 5.72
CA PHE A 534 -22.62 -2.66 4.85
C PHE A 534 -21.29 -2.45 5.60
N GLY A 535 -20.19 -2.50 4.86
CA GLY A 535 -18.86 -2.16 5.35
C GLY A 535 -18.09 -1.35 4.31
N ILE A 536 -17.50 -0.24 4.73
CA ILE A 536 -16.64 0.61 3.91
C ILE A 536 -15.24 0.63 4.53
N PHE A 537 -14.23 0.40 3.70
CA PHE A 537 -12.83 0.33 4.11
C PHE A 537 -12.05 1.45 3.44
N ILE A 538 -11.24 2.14 4.22
CA ILE A 538 -10.54 3.34 3.77
C ILE A 538 -9.13 3.31 4.29
N GLY A 539 -8.15 3.57 3.44
CA GLY A 539 -6.76 3.52 3.83
C GLY A 539 -5.95 4.72 3.36
N TYR A 540 -4.90 5.04 4.12
CA TYR A 540 -4.00 6.15 3.84
C TYR A 540 -2.60 5.87 4.39
N SER A 541 -1.57 6.47 3.77
CA SER A 541 -0.15 6.29 4.12
C SER A 541 0.40 7.51 4.87
N VAL A 542 1.29 7.27 5.84
CA VAL A 542 1.98 8.24 6.68
C VAL A 542 3.47 7.83 6.82
N PRO A 543 4.42 8.57 6.21
CA PRO A 543 5.84 8.23 6.27
C PRO A 543 6.43 8.21 7.69
N GLY A 544 7.43 7.35 7.93
CA GLY A 544 8.12 7.24 9.22
C GLY A 544 7.35 6.48 10.31
N PHE A 545 6.18 5.93 9.98
CA PHE A 545 5.35 5.14 10.90
C PHE A 545 5.81 3.69 11.03
N ASP A 546 6.85 3.29 10.30
CA ASP A 546 7.39 1.94 10.33
C ASP A 546 8.74 1.84 11.03
N ILE A 547 8.95 0.70 11.71
CA ILE A 547 10.19 0.40 12.45
C ILE A 547 11.43 0.52 11.54
N SER A 548 11.32 0.13 10.26
CA SER A 548 12.49 0.06 9.39
C SER A 548 13.04 1.45 9.07
N GLN A 549 12.15 2.42 8.76
CA GLN A 549 12.54 3.80 8.50
C GLN A 549 13.07 4.48 9.76
N THR A 550 12.37 4.36 10.90
CA THR A 550 12.77 5.07 12.13
C THR A 550 14.11 4.58 12.66
N PHE A 551 14.32 3.27 12.83
CA PHE A 551 15.61 2.75 13.31
C PHE A 551 16.73 2.94 12.29
N GLY A 552 16.42 2.86 10.99
CA GLY A 552 17.35 3.18 9.92
C GLY A 552 17.78 4.65 9.90
N GLU A 553 16.95 5.58 10.38
CA GLU A 553 17.31 7.00 10.52
C GLU A 553 18.12 7.25 11.79
N LEU A 554 17.63 6.79 12.96
CA LEU A 554 18.29 6.94 14.27
C LEU A 554 19.75 6.45 14.23
N SER A 555 19.95 5.29 13.60
CA SER A 555 21.27 4.64 13.52
C SER A 555 22.32 5.42 12.74
N LYS A 556 21.94 6.42 11.93
CA LYS A 556 22.89 7.26 11.19
C LYS A 556 23.67 8.19 12.10
N ASN A 557 23.06 8.62 13.21
CA ASN A 557 23.66 9.54 14.16
C ASN A 557 24.12 8.82 15.44
N ASP A 558 23.33 7.87 15.95
CA ASP A 558 23.67 7.04 17.11
C ASP A 558 23.33 5.56 16.86
N PHE A 559 24.28 4.84 16.28
CA PHE A 559 24.11 3.42 15.98
C PHE A 559 23.91 2.58 17.25
N GLN A 560 24.71 2.81 18.28
CA GLN A 560 24.65 2.01 19.51
C GLN A 560 23.37 2.30 20.30
N GLY A 561 22.94 3.56 20.34
CA GLY A 561 21.65 3.95 20.92
C GLY A 561 20.49 3.30 20.18
N ALA A 562 20.48 3.31 18.85
CA ALA A 562 19.45 2.66 18.05
C ALA A 562 19.38 1.14 18.30
N VAL A 563 20.52 0.44 18.34
CA VAL A 563 20.58 -1.00 18.65
C VAL A 563 20.11 -1.29 20.09
N THR A 564 20.47 -0.43 21.04
CA THR A 564 20.04 -0.57 22.44
C THR A 564 18.54 -0.38 22.60
N GLN A 565 17.96 0.61 21.94
CA GLN A 565 16.50 0.81 21.89
C GLN A 565 15.82 -0.39 21.24
N ALA A 566 16.34 -0.88 20.11
CA ALA A 566 15.79 -2.05 19.43
C ALA A 566 15.74 -3.27 20.36
N GLY A 567 16.78 -3.47 21.18
CA GLY A 567 16.85 -4.52 22.20
C GLY A 567 15.73 -4.48 23.26
N SER A 568 15.05 -3.34 23.42
CA SER A 568 13.98 -3.15 24.41
C SER A 568 12.60 -3.64 23.95
N PHE A 569 12.46 -4.09 22.71
CA PHE A 569 11.27 -4.81 22.28
C PHE A 569 11.19 -6.19 22.96
N THR A 570 10.02 -6.50 23.52
CA THR A 570 9.71 -7.80 24.15
C THR A 570 9.41 -8.87 23.11
N ASP A 571 8.73 -8.49 22.03
CA ASP A 571 8.54 -9.36 20.86
C ASP A 571 9.88 -9.54 20.13
N LYS A 572 10.33 -10.79 20.04
CA LYS A 572 11.62 -11.14 19.42
C LYS A 572 11.70 -10.74 17.95
N TYR A 573 10.58 -10.79 17.22
CA TYR A 573 10.53 -10.45 15.80
C TYR A 573 10.65 -8.95 15.58
N LEU A 574 9.92 -8.13 16.35
CA LEU A 574 10.05 -6.67 16.32
C LEU A 574 11.48 -6.25 16.68
N ARG A 575 12.05 -6.82 17.75
CA ARG A 575 13.43 -6.60 18.14
C ARG A 575 14.40 -6.90 17.00
N THR A 576 14.27 -8.07 16.39
CA THR A 576 15.15 -8.52 15.30
C THR A 576 15.08 -7.56 14.12
N LEU A 577 13.88 -7.18 13.68
CA LEU A 577 13.71 -6.29 12.54
C LEU A 577 14.17 -4.86 12.83
N ALA A 578 14.02 -4.37 14.07
CA ALA A 578 14.55 -3.08 14.49
C ALA A 578 16.10 -3.06 14.48
N VAL A 579 16.75 -4.14 14.95
CA VAL A 579 18.21 -4.28 14.87
C VAL A 579 18.68 -4.31 13.41
N LEU A 580 18.05 -5.13 12.56
CA LEU A 580 18.39 -5.19 11.14
C LEU A 580 18.21 -3.84 10.43
N ALA A 581 17.17 -3.07 10.79
CA ALA A 581 16.94 -1.73 10.28
C ALA A 581 18.03 -0.73 10.71
N ALA A 582 18.44 -0.76 11.98
CA ALA A 582 19.55 0.05 12.49
C ALA A 582 20.87 -0.29 11.77
N VAL A 583 21.12 -1.58 11.53
CA VAL A 583 22.31 -2.04 10.79
C VAL A 583 22.30 -1.58 9.33
N ASP A 584 21.17 -1.69 8.63
CA ASP A 584 21.01 -1.20 7.25
C ASP A 584 21.20 0.32 7.14
N GLY A 585 20.60 1.07 8.09
CA GLY A 585 20.76 2.52 8.20
C GLY A 585 22.22 2.93 8.35
N CYS A 586 22.94 2.29 9.26
CA CYS A 586 24.38 2.47 9.38
C CYS A 586 25.12 2.11 8.09
N ALA A 587 24.94 0.90 7.55
CA ALA A 587 25.75 0.39 6.44
C ALA A 587 25.68 1.30 5.20
N LYS A 588 24.52 1.90 4.94
CA LYS A 588 24.32 2.90 3.87
C LYS A 588 25.22 4.14 4.03
N THR A 589 25.55 4.55 5.26
CA THR A 589 26.50 5.64 5.51
C THR A 589 27.94 5.22 5.20
N ILE A 590 28.31 3.98 5.48
CA ILE A 590 29.63 3.41 5.20
C ILE A 590 29.89 3.33 3.68
N VAL A 591 28.92 2.81 2.92
CA VAL A 591 29.05 2.62 1.46
C VAL A 591 29.14 3.97 0.74
N LYS A 592 28.37 4.98 1.14
CA LYS A 592 28.43 6.34 0.56
C LYS A 592 29.76 7.06 0.81
N ALA A 593 30.50 6.68 1.85
CA ALA A 593 31.79 7.26 2.20
C ALA A 593 32.99 6.69 1.41
N LYS A 594 32.82 5.64 0.59
CA LYS A 594 33.89 5.21 -0.33
C LYS A 594 34.06 6.27 -1.44
N PRO A 595 35.22 6.94 -1.55
CA PRO A 595 35.44 7.91 -2.63
C PRO A 595 35.33 7.20 -3.97
N LYS A 596 34.67 7.84 -4.95
CA LYS A 596 34.70 7.40 -6.34
C LYS A 596 36.17 7.32 -6.73
N THR A 597 36.69 6.11 -6.90
CA THR A 597 37.96 5.89 -7.58
C THR A 597 37.80 6.52 -8.96
N VAL A 598 38.49 7.64 -9.16
CA VAL A 598 38.65 8.27 -10.47
C VAL A 598 39.30 7.20 -11.34
N LYS A 599 38.55 6.71 -12.32
CA LYS A 599 39.10 5.91 -13.41
C LYS A 599 39.76 6.83 -14.42
#